data_AF-A0A7W1VSJ2-F1
#
_entry.id   AF-A0A7W1VSJ2-F1
#
_cell.length_a   1.000
_cell.length_b   1.000
_cell.length_c   1.000
_cell.angle_alpha   90.00
_cell.angle_beta   90.00
_cell.angle_gamma   90.00
#
_symmetry.space_group_name_H-M   'P 1'
#
loop_
_entity.id
_entity.type
_entity.pdbx_description
1 polymer ?
#
loop_
_entity_poly.entity_id
_entity_poly.type
_entity_poly.pdbx_seq_one_letter_code
_entity_poly.pdbx_strand_id
1 'polypeptide(L)'
;MNRSSKLTMTIAVATLGISASLFAQTTPGPQPTICSRSCWGARAASGCQTMSALTRVIVHHTAGASQWNSTGLSDSAAMVRSLQNYNLDVNGYCDIEYHWMIDKHGNIFEARYGGLSGALIRGAHDGNNSNSHGASLMGYFHSPYNHVAPTVMLNQLYDLIAWRMPSGWSPYGSGTYNSKTVGFLDGHRKVKATACPGDNIHPNLITENYSGGTMRNAVAQRRTPSVNNASFVSKSHPSSVTAGASFSASITMKNNGSKVWYDVTNHKLGSQSPQDNTRWGLHRVAVAGTINPNQNHTFTFNCTAPATPGTYAFDWKMVEDGVEWFGATAVGSISVVSGSVIVDNNSSGFAASSSWIAATSSADKYGADYRYRSTQAVSDNAVWTGNLPSSKTYNVYAWWPQGSNRSQTAAYHVVHAGGTTVVTVNQQANGGKWNLLGNWSMSAGNNQVKLSCWTTTGFIVVADAIQWQ
;
A
#
# COMPACT_ATOMS: atom_id res chain seq x y z
N MET A 1 -35.73 -54.36 31.74
CA MET A 1 -36.20 -53.40 30.71
C MET A 1 -35.21 -52.25 30.64
N ASN A 2 -34.57 -52.10 29.49
CA ASN A 2 -33.57 -51.08 29.16
C ASN A 2 -34.14 -49.66 29.15
N ARG A 3 -33.35 -48.69 29.62
CA ARG A 3 -33.24 -47.28 29.15
C ARG A 3 -32.06 -46.65 29.92
N SER A 4 -30.83 -46.68 29.41
CA SER A 4 -30.23 -45.75 28.45
C SER A 4 -30.27 -44.28 28.91
N SER A 5 -29.16 -43.79 29.45
CA SER A 5 -28.77 -42.38 29.36
C SER A 5 -27.30 -42.31 28.91
N LYS A 6 -27.13 -42.09 27.60
CA LYS A 6 -25.84 -41.70 27.02
C LYS A 6 -25.61 -40.25 27.39
N LEU A 7 -24.61 -39.97 28.23
CA LEU A 7 -24.10 -38.61 28.43
C LEU A 7 -23.07 -38.35 27.33
N THR A 8 -23.46 -37.56 26.32
CA THR A 8 -22.57 -37.10 25.26
C THR A 8 -21.67 -36.01 25.83
N MET A 9 -20.41 -36.35 26.09
CA MET A 9 -19.39 -35.41 26.54
C MET A 9 -18.86 -34.63 25.35
N THR A 10 -19.43 -33.43 25.11
CA THR A 10 -18.92 -32.49 24.11
C THR A 10 -17.61 -31.91 24.61
N ILE A 11 -16.47 -32.39 24.09
CA ILE A 11 -15.16 -31.78 24.31
C ILE A 11 -15.15 -30.47 23.50
N ALA A 12 -15.38 -29.35 24.18
CA ALA A 12 -15.04 -28.04 23.65
C ALA A 12 -13.51 -27.94 23.61
N VAL A 13 -12.93 -28.09 22.42
CA VAL A 13 -11.53 -27.72 22.18
C VAL A 13 -11.48 -26.19 22.24
N ALA A 14 -11.25 -25.65 23.44
CA ALA A 14 -10.82 -24.28 23.60
C ALA A 14 -9.43 -24.18 22.96
N THR A 15 -9.37 -23.66 21.74
CA THR A 15 -8.11 -23.19 21.14
C THR A 15 -7.57 -22.09 22.05
N LEU A 16 -6.67 -22.45 22.97
CA LEU A 16 -5.77 -21.50 23.60
C LEU A 16 -4.95 -20.87 22.47
N GLY A 17 -5.38 -19.68 22.03
CA GLY A 17 -4.52 -18.76 21.33
C GLY A 17 -3.41 -18.37 22.29
N ILE A 18 -2.35 -19.18 22.35
CA ILE A 18 -1.08 -18.78 22.91
C ILE A 18 -0.59 -17.68 21.98
N SER A 19 -0.95 -16.45 22.30
CA SER A 19 -0.17 -15.29 21.87
C SER A 19 1.17 -15.48 22.55
N ALA A 20 2.06 -16.21 21.89
CA ALA A 20 3.47 -16.14 22.22
C ALA A 20 3.83 -14.69 21.95
N SER A 21 3.79 -13.88 23.00
CA SER A 21 4.54 -12.65 23.07
C SER A 21 5.99 -13.09 22.91
N LEU A 22 6.45 -13.22 21.66
CA LEU A 22 7.85 -13.10 21.36
C LEU A 22 8.25 -11.82 22.09
N PHE A 23 9.08 -11.95 23.12
CA PHE A 23 9.80 -10.81 23.65
C PHE A 23 10.59 -10.28 22.46
N ALA A 24 10.01 -9.30 21.76
CA ALA A 24 10.67 -8.61 20.68
C ALA A 24 12.00 -8.15 21.27
N GLN A 25 13.09 -8.65 20.72
CA GLN A 25 14.42 -8.26 21.15
C GLN A 25 14.51 -6.75 20.88
N THR A 26 14.34 -5.94 21.93
CA THR A 26 14.23 -4.48 21.80
C THR A 26 15.60 -3.92 21.47
N THR A 27 15.87 -3.74 20.19
CA THR A 27 17.08 -3.07 19.71
C THR A 27 17.08 -1.60 20.16
N PRO A 28 18.25 -0.95 20.22
CA PRO A 28 18.30 0.50 20.34
C PRO A 28 17.50 1.17 19.21
N GLY A 29 16.87 2.30 19.50
CA GLY A 29 16.22 3.14 18.49
C GLY A 29 17.23 3.80 17.53
N PRO A 30 16.76 4.40 16.42
CA PRO A 30 17.65 5.11 15.50
C PRO A 30 18.30 6.32 16.19
N GLN A 31 19.56 6.59 15.86
CA GLN A 31 20.27 7.77 16.38
C GLN A 31 19.58 9.06 15.88
N PRO A 32 19.15 9.97 16.77
CA PRO A 32 18.61 11.27 16.35
C PRO A 32 19.73 12.19 15.85
N THR A 33 19.36 13.31 15.23
CA THR A 33 20.34 14.33 14.84
C THR A 33 20.93 15.00 16.10
N ILE A 34 22.25 15.04 16.20
CA ILE A 34 22.97 15.57 17.36
C ILE A 34 23.84 16.76 16.93
N CYS A 35 23.72 17.89 17.61
CA CYS A 35 24.73 18.93 17.63
C CYS A 35 25.91 18.44 18.47
N SER A 36 26.94 17.93 17.78
CA SER A 36 28.18 17.44 18.39
C SER A 36 28.89 18.52 19.19
N ARG A 37 29.90 18.13 19.98
CA ARG A 37 30.77 19.09 20.68
C ARG A 37 31.33 20.19 19.80
N SER A 38 31.73 19.88 18.57
CA SER A 38 32.24 20.89 17.63
C SER A 38 31.14 21.84 17.14
N CYS A 39 29.92 21.35 16.92
CA CYS A 39 28.77 22.16 16.49
C CYS A 39 28.46 23.31 17.47
N TRP A 40 28.58 23.08 18.78
CA TRP A 40 28.37 24.13 19.77
C TRP A 40 29.66 24.73 20.34
N GLY A 41 30.83 24.38 19.83
CA GLY A 41 32.10 24.98 20.26
C GLY A 41 32.50 24.62 21.70
N ALA A 42 32.37 23.34 22.05
CA ALA A 42 32.73 22.82 23.37
C ALA A 42 34.22 23.00 23.67
N ARG A 43 34.52 23.39 24.91
CA ARG A 43 35.87 23.24 25.48
C ARG A 43 36.21 21.76 25.66
N ALA A 44 37.50 21.45 25.67
CA ALA A 44 37.99 20.11 25.97
C ALA A 44 37.60 19.69 27.40
N ALA A 45 37.18 18.42 27.56
CA ALA A 45 36.94 17.83 28.88
C ALA A 45 38.26 17.47 29.57
N SER A 46 38.29 17.43 30.90
CA SER A 46 39.49 17.19 31.70
C SER A 46 39.38 15.95 32.59
N GLY A 47 39.81 14.79 32.07
CA GLY A 47 40.01 13.57 32.89
C GLY A 47 38.75 13.01 33.55
N CYS A 48 37.60 13.03 32.85
CA CYS A 48 36.35 12.52 33.41
C CYS A 48 36.40 11.03 33.74
N GLN A 49 35.87 10.68 34.92
CA GLN A 49 35.67 9.29 35.34
C GLN A 49 34.69 8.56 34.42
N THR A 50 34.81 7.24 34.35
CA THR A 50 33.87 6.37 33.64
C THR A 50 32.92 5.64 34.59
N MET A 51 31.78 5.22 34.09
CA MET A 51 30.84 4.29 34.73
C MET A 51 31.05 2.89 34.18
N SER A 52 30.73 1.88 34.98
CA SER A 52 30.82 0.47 34.57
C SER A 52 29.61 -0.02 33.77
N ALA A 53 28.46 0.65 33.89
CA ALA A 53 27.24 0.30 33.18
C ALA A 53 26.30 1.51 33.03
N LEU A 54 25.40 1.44 32.06
CA LEU A 54 24.25 2.34 31.95
C LEU A 54 22.99 1.53 32.22
N THR A 55 22.25 1.90 33.27
CA THR A 55 20.99 1.21 33.63
C THR A 55 19.82 2.17 33.78
N ARG A 56 20.07 3.48 33.69
CA ARG A 56 19.07 4.51 33.95
C ARG A 56 19.24 5.75 33.08
N VAL A 57 18.15 6.42 32.76
CA VAL A 57 18.17 7.84 32.36
C VAL A 57 17.44 8.65 33.42
N ILE A 58 18.12 9.68 33.91
CA ILE A 58 17.52 10.68 34.80
C ILE A 58 17.29 11.94 33.99
N VAL A 59 16.03 12.38 33.95
CA VAL A 59 15.60 13.60 33.26
C VAL A 59 15.79 14.78 34.21
N HIS A 60 16.41 15.82 33.68
CA HIS A 60 16.68 17.07 34.34
C HIS A 60 16.01 18.23 33.61
N HIS A 61 15.97 19.38 34.28
CA HIS A 61 15.96 20.66 33.62
C HIS A 61 17.13 21.49 34.12
N THR A 62 17.52 22.49 33.34
CA THR A 62 18.60 23.42 33.70
C THR A 62 18.19 24.46 34.74
N ALA A 63 16.88 24.69 34.91
CA ALA A 63 16.33 25.83 35.65
C ALA A 63 16.84 27.19 35.12
N GLY A 64 17.16 27.27 33.82
CA GLY A 64 17.58 28.51 33.17
C GLY A 64 16.43 29.20 32.47
N ALA A 65 15.78 30.17 33.12
CA ALA A 65 14.62 30.87 32.55
C ALA A 65 14.95 31.61 31.23
N SER A 66 16.14 32.24 31.16
CA SER A 66 16.61 32.95 29.97
C SER A 66 16.80 32.05 28.74
N GLN A 67 16.88 30.73 28.91
CA GLN A 67 17.03 29.79 27.80
C GLN A 67 15.78 29.71 26.92
N TRP A 68 14.64 30.16 27.45
CA TRP A 68 13.40 30.27 26.69
C TRP A 68 13.39 31.42 25.68
N ASN A 69 14.36 32.33 25.76
CA ASN A 69 14.52 33.43 24.80
C ASN A 69 15.32 33.02 23.54
N SER A 70 15.83 31.79 23.47
CA SER A 70 16.56 31.30 22.30
C SER A 70 15.70 31.38 21.03
N THR A 71 16.29 31.91 19.95
CA THR A 71 15.64 32.02 18.63
C THR A 71 16.06 30.92 17.66
N GLY A 72 17.11 30.16 17.99
CA GLY A 72 17.54 28.99 17.23
C GLY A 72 18.81 28.35 17.78
N LEU A 73 19.42 27.46 16.98
CA LEU A 73 20.55 26.63 17.36
C LEU A 73 21.76 27.43 17.90
N SER A 74 22.08 28.59 17.29
CA SER A 74 23.22 29.40 17.72
C SER A 74 23.08 29.94 19.14
N ASP A 75 21.88 30.44 19.49
CA ASP A 75 21.58 30.94 20.83
C ASP A 75 21.63 29.81 21.86
N SER A 76 21.01 28.68 21.53
CA SER A 76 21.03 27.49 22.37
C SER A 76 22.46 26.97 22.57
N ALA A 77 23.28 26.92 21.52
CA ALA A 77 24.68 26.55 21.59
C ALA A 77 25.48 27.50 22.50
N ALA A 78 25.21 28.81 22.45
CA ALA A 78 25.83 29.78 23.35
C ALA A 78 25.46 29.55 24.82
N MET A 79 24.20 29.19 25.08
CA MET A 79 23.73 28.86 26.43
C MET A 79 24.38 27.56 26.96
N VAL A 80 24.54 26.54 26.11
CA VAL A 80 25.26 25.31 26.45
C VAL A 80 26.73 25.60 26.76
N ARG A 81 27.41 26.42 25.95
CA ARG A 81 28.79 26.90 26.24
C ARG A 81 28.89 27.60 27.58
N SER A 82 27.94 28.49 27.88
CA SER A 82 27.91 29.22 29.15
C SER A 82 27.78 28.28 30.34
N LEU A 83 26.91 27.26 30.24
CA LEU A 83 26.77 26.25 31.28
C LEU A 83 28.04 25.38 31.43
N GLN A 84 28.69 25.02 30.32
CA GLN A 84 29.97 24.31 30.37
C GLN A 84 31.03 25.16 31.09
N ASN A 85 31.17 26.44 30.77
CA ASN A 85 32.12 27.34 31.43
C ASN A 85 31.86 27.40 32.93
N TYR A 86 30.60 27.57 33.35
CA TYR A 86 30.26 27.55 34.76
C TYR A 86 30.62 26.22 35.44
N ASN A 87 30.36 25.09 34.79
CA ASN A 87 30.69 23.78 35.36
C ASN A 87 32.20 23.53 35.45
N LEU A 88 32.98 23.95 34.46
CA LEU A 88 34.45 23.82 34.47
C LEU A 88 35.10 24.79 35.45
N ASP A 89 34.77 26.08 35.33
CA ASP A 89 35.51 27.17 35.96
C ASP A 89 35.02 27.45 37.39
N VAL A 90 33.74 27.20 37.69
CA VAL A 90 33.14 27.48 39.01
C VAL A 90 32.92 26.21 39.81
N ASN A 91 32.29 25.18 39.22
CA ASN A 91 32.02 23.93 39.95
C ASN A 91 33.21 22.96 39.97
N GLY A 92 34.26 23.21 39.17
CA GLY A 92 35.43 22.33 39.08
C GLY A 92 35.13 20.94 38.50
N TYR A 93 34.05 20.81 37.72
CA TYR A 93 33.71 19.55 37.07
C TYR A 93 34.65 19.28 35.90
N CYS A 94 34.85 18.00 35.56
CA CYS A 94 35.67 17.62 34.42
C CYS A 94 35.07 18.01 33.06
N ASP A 95 33.76 18.30 33.03
CA ASP A 95 32.99 18.75 31.88
C ASP A 95 31.60 19.21 32.36
N ILE A 96 30.76 19.67 31.45
CA ILE A 96 29.35 19.97 31.71
C ILE A 96 28.62 18.79 32.41
N GLU A 97 27.70 19.09 33.32
CA GLU A 97 27.16 18.12 34.28
C GLU A 97 26.28 17.02 33.67
N TYR A 98 25.55 17.33 32.59
CA TYR A 98 24.62 16.45 31.90
C TYR A 98 25.27 15.76 30.69
N HIS A 99 24.81 14.56 30.36
CA HIS A 99 25.27 13.87 29.16
C HIS A 99 24.68 14.51 27.90
N TRP A 100 23.41 14.90 27.99
CA TRP A 100 22.67 15.45 26.89
C TRP A 100 21.89 16.68 27.34
N MET A 101 21.79 17.66 26.45
CA MET A 101 20.92 18.81 26.64
C MET A 101 19.99 18.95 25.44
N ILE A 102 18.75 19.34 25.67
CA ILE A 102 17.73 19.48 24.62
C ILE A 102 17.11 20.86 24.76
N ASP A 103 17.06 21.63 23.67
CA ASP A 103 16.42 22.94 23.66
C ASP A 103 14.93 22.87 23.26
N LYS A 104 14.23 24.01 23.39
CA LYS A 104 12.81 24.11 23.02
C LYS A 104 12.54 23.91 21.52
N HIS A 105 13.57 24.03 20.68
CA HIS A 105 13.47 23.83 19.23
C HIS A 105 13.67 22.36 18.82
N GLY A 106 14.08 21.50 19.76
CA GLY A 106 14.36 20.09 19.51
C GLY A 106 15.82 19.80 19.12
N ASN A 107 16.74 20.75 19.29
CA ASN A 107 18.16 20.47 19.09
C ASN A 107 18.68 19.65 20.28
N ILE A 108 19.30 18.50 20.00
CA ILE A 108 20.01 17.70 21.01
C ILE A 108 21.50 18.04 20.95
N PHE A 109 22.07 18.45 22.07
CA PHE A 109 23.49 18.72 22.21
C PHE A 109 24.18 17.52 22.88
N GLU A 110 25.28 17.07 22.27
CA GLU A 110 26.26 16.23 22.98
C GLU A 110 26.93 17.11 24.05
N ALA A 111 26.39 17.06 25.27
CA ALA A 111 26.81 17.93 26.35
C ALA A 111 28.09 17.40 26.98
N ARG A 112 28.03 16.32 27.78
CA ARG A 112 29.25 15.70 28.35
C ARG A 112 29.96 14.87 27.29
N TYR A 113 31.29 14.94 27.30
CA TYR A 113 32.16 14.23 26.36
C TYR A 113 31.87 12.74 26.34
N GLY A 114 32.03 12.12 25.17
CA GLY A 114 31.90 10.67 24.97
C GLY A 114 30.51 10.20 24.55
N GLY A 115 29.49 11.08 24.57
CA GLY A 115 28.10 10.75 24.24
C GLY A 115 27.92 10.11 22.87
N LEU A 116 28.52 10.67 21.81
CA LEU A 116 28.42 10.12 20.44
C LEU A 116 29.23 8.85 20.26
N SER A 117 30.40 8.74 20.90
CA SER A 117 31.24 7.53 20.86
C SER A 117 30.65 6.35 21.64
N GLY A 118 29.62 6.61 22.46
CA GLY A 118 29.02 5.63 23.35
C GLY A 118 29.81 5.34 24.62
N ALA A 119 30.87 6.11 24.90
CA ALA A 119 31.64 5.99 26.13
C ALA A 119 30.76 6.27 27.35
N LEU A 120 30.87 5.40 28.36
CA LEU A 120 30.12 5.52 29.62
C LEU A 120 30.84 6.51 30.55
N ILE A 121 30.85 7.80 30.19
CA ILE A 121 31.46 8.83 31.04
C ILE A 121 30.54 9.12 32.22
N ARG A 122 31.06 9.14 33.44
CA ARG A 122 30.31 9.46 34.65
C ARG A 122 29.80 10.89 34.60
N GLY A 123 28.53 11.13 34.88
CA GLY A 123 27.94 12.47 34.96
C GLY A 123 28.18 13.19 36.29
N ALA A 124 27.63 14.41 36.42
CA ALA A 124 27.63 15.19 37.66
C ALA A 124 26.24 15.79 37.96
N HIS A 125 25.16 15.07 37.65
CA HIS A 125 23.81 15.64 37.53
C HIS A 125 22.81 15.22 38.60
N ASP A 126 22.89 14.01 39.18
CA ASP A 126 21.82 13.47 40.04
C ASP A 126 22.24 13.16 41.51
N GLY A 127 23.50 13.40 41.84
CA GLY A 127 24.08 13.16 43.17
C GLY A 127 24.65 11.76 43.40
N ASN A 128 24.29 10.77 42.59
CA ASN A 128 24.85 9.41 42.67
C ASN A 128 25.73 9.11 41.43
N ASN A 129 25.22 9.42 40.23
CA ASN A 129 25.89 9.41 38.94
C ASN A 129 26.60 8.09 38.57
N SER A 130 26.31 6.96 39.22
CA SER A 130 27.15 5.74 39.10
C SER A 130 26.81 4.88 37.88
N ASN A 131 25.58 4.95 37.37
CA ASN A 131 25.12 4.16 36.22
C ASN A 131 23.92 4.81 35.50
N SER A 132 23.88 6.13 35.47
CA SER A 132 22.80 6.93 34.87
C SER A 132 23.31 7.90 33.81
N HIS A 133 22.53 8.07 32.75
CA HIS A 133 22.67 9.21 31.84
C HIS A 133 21.73 10.34 32.28
N GLY A 134 22.28 11.54 32.39
CA GLY A 134 21.52 12.77 32.61
C GLY A 134 21.10 13.41 31.29
N ALA A 135 19.80 13.49 31.03
CA ALA A 135 19.23 14.21 29.89
C ALA A 135 18.51 15.47 30.39
N SER A 136 19.02 16.65 30.08
CA SER A 136 18.52 17.91 30.62
C SER A 136 17.72 18.72 29.59
N LEU A 137 16.50 19.06 29.95
CA LEU A 137 15.66 19.97 29.20
C LEU A 137 16.06 21.42 29.51
N MET A 138 16.49 22.18 28.51
CA MET A 138 16.85 23.59 28.66
C MET A 138 15.59 24.41 28.93
N GLY A 139 15.42 24.88 30.16
CA GLY A 139 14.28 25.69 30.58
C GLY A 139 13.95 25.57 32.07
N TYR A 140 12.83 26.16 32.45
CA TYR A 140 12.40 26.31 33.82
C TYR A 140 10.93 25.84 33.96
N PHE A 141 10.73 24.56 34.26
CA PHE A 141 9.44 23.87 34.15
C PHE A 141 8.67 23.76 35.47
N HIS A 142 8.90 24.68 36.41
CA HIS A 142 8.13 24.83 37.64
C HIS A 142 8.05 26.31 38.03
N SER A 143 7.32 26.61 39.10
CA SER A 143 7.16 27.98 39.60
C SER A 143 8.52 28.64 39.87
N PRO A 144 8.71 29.93 39.50
CA PRO A 144 7.69 30.86 39.00
C PRO A 144 7.50 30.89 37.48
N TYR A 145 8.43 30.37 36.69
CA TYR A 145 8.43 30.54 35.23
C TYR A 145 7.51 29.57 34.48
N ASN A 146 7.34 28.35 34.99
CA ASN A 146 6.36 27.37 34.51
C ASN A 146 6.38 27.14 32.98
N HIS A 147 7.55 27.07 32.35
CA HIS A 147 7.64 26.76 30.92
C HIS A 147 6.98 25.42 30.62
N VAL A 148 6.41 25.28 29.42
CA VAL A 148 5.78 24.05 28.94
C VAL A 148 6.64 23.48 27.82
N ALA A 149 7.15 22.26 27.99
CA ALA A 149 8.00 21.63 26.99
C ALA A 149 7.20 21.36 25.70
N PRO A 150 7.63 21.91 24.55
CA PRO A 150 6.94 21.66 23.29
C PRO A 150 7.13 20.22 22.81
N THR A 151 6.20 19.72 22.01
CA THR A 151 6.21 18.34 21.50
C THR A 151 7.52 17.98 20.79
N VAL A 152 8.12 18.92 20.05
CA VAL A 152 9.40 18.70 19.37
C VAL A 152 10.54 18.39 20.35
N MET A 153 10.60 19.11 21.48
CA MET A 153 11.58 18.86 22.55
C MET A 153 11.36 17.50 23.20
N LEU A 154 10.09 17.15 23.49
CA LEU A 154 9.75 15.87 24.12
C LEU A 154 10.02 14.68 23.19
N ASN A 155 9.71 14.79 21.90
CA ASN A 155 10.02 13.75 20.93
C ASN A 155 11.52 13.48 20.84
N GLN A 156 12.34 14.54 20.84
CA GLN A 156 13.81 14.42 20.81
C GLN A 156 14.36 13.80 22.10
N LEU A 157 13.75 14.07 23.25
CA LEU A 157 14.05 13.34 24.49
C LEU A 157 13.77 11.84 24.34
N TYR A 158 12.63 11.47 23.76
CA TYR A 158 12.26 10.06 23.60
C TYR A 158 13.13 9.34 22.57
N ASP A 159 13.47 9.99 21.44
CA ASP A 159 14.37 9.46 20.41
C ASP A 159 15.77 9.25 20.98
N LEU A 160 16.29 10.25 21.71
CA LEU A 160 17.57 10.18 22.39
C LEU A 160 17.60 9.01 23.38
N ILE A 161 16.60 8.89 24.25
CA ILE A 161 16.54 7.81 25.23
C ILE A 161 16.51 6.49 24.48
N ALA A 162 15.58 6.31 23.53
CA ALA A 162 15.41 5.08 22.76
C ALA A 162 16.70 4.62 22.08
N TRP A 163 17.46 5.53 21.48
CA TRP A 163 18.77 5.26 20.89
C TRP A 163 19.83 4.88 21.92
N ARG A 164 19.87 5.57 23.07
CA ARG A 164 20.88 5.31 24.11
C ARG A 164 20.58 4.07 24.95
N MET A 165 19.37 3.52 24.91
CA MET A 165 19.05 2.31 25.65
C MET A 165 19.72 1.08 25.01
N PRO A 166 20.64 0.36 25.69
CA PRO A 166 21.19 -0.88 25.15
C PRO A 166 20.13 -1.97 24.93
N SER A 167 20.47 -2.92 24.07
CA SER A 167 19.63 -4.10 23.79
C SER A 167 19.32 -4.87 25.08
N GLY A 168 18.08 -5.33 25.22
CA GLY A 168 17.62 -6.06 26.41
C GLY A 168 17.28 -5.19 27.62
N TRP A 169 17.59 -3.90 27.62
CA TRP A 169 17.12 -2.98 28.66
C TRP A 169 15.63 -2.63 28.43
N SER A 170 14.83 -2.52 29.49
CA SER A 170 13.41 -2.15 29.40
C SER A 170 13.20 -0.70 29.85
N PRO A 171 12.37 0.12 29.16
CA PRO A 171 12.01 1.45 29.65
C PRO A 171 11.05 1.37 30.85
N TYR A 172 10.48 0.18 31.09
CA TYR A 172 9.59 -0.14 32.21
C TYR A 172 10.34 -0.74 33.38
N GLY A 173 9.84 -0.47 34.58
CA GLY A 173 10.38 -1.00 35.83
C GLY A 173 11.21 0.01 36.60
N SER A 174 11.64 -0.44 37.78
CA SER A 174 12.37 0.33 38.78
C SER A 174 13.44 -0.53 39.44
N GLY A 175 14.30 0.11 40.23
CA GLY A 175 15.31 -0.56 41.02
C GLY A 175 15.93 0.39 42.03
N THR A 176 16.73 -0.17 42.94
CA THR A 176 17.43 0.61 43.96
C THR A 176 18.52 1.47 43.32
N TYR A 177 18.44 2.78 43.55
CA TYR A 177 19.41 3.77 43.08
C TYR A 177 19.55 4.86 44.15
N ASN A 178 20.77 5.13 44.60
CA ASN A 178 21.03 6.03 45.73
C ASN A 178 20.16 5.74 46.97
N SER A 179 20.06 4.46 47.34
CA SER A 179 19.21 3.97 48.44
C SER A 179 17.71 4.28 48.31
N LYS A 180 17.23 4.59 47.11
CA LYS A 180 15.82 4.87 46.80
C LYS A 180 15.30 3.97 45.68
N THR A 181 14.00 3.73 45.66
CA THR A 181 13.33 3.13 44.50
C THR A 181 13.15 4.19 43.42
N VAL A 182 13.88 4.05 42.32
CA VAL A 182 13.83 4.96 41.17
C VAL A 182 13.37 4.14 39.96
N GLY A 183 12.76 4.75 38.95
CA GLY A 183 12.49 4.12 37.65
C GLY A 183 13.75 3.98 36.80
N PHE A 184 13.79 3.05 35.85
CA PHE A 184 14.89 3.02 34.86
C PHE A 184 14.90 4.29 34.00
N LEU A 185 13.71 4.85 33.78
CA LEU A 185 13.49 6.19 33.28
C LEU A 185 12.84 6.99 34.40
N ASP A 186 13.51 8.02 34.92
CA ASP A 186 12.97 8.82 36.03
C ASP A 186 13.43 10.28 36.02
N GLY A 187 12.89 11.12 36.91
CA GLY A 187 13.29 12.51 37.09
C GLY A 187 14.23 12.67 38.29
N HIS A 188 15.06 13.72 38.27
CA HIS A 188 16.03 14.00 39.33
C HIS A 188 15.43 14.01 40.74
N ARG A 189 14.20 14.52 40.91
CA ARG A 189 13.52 14.55 42.22
C ARG A 189 13.31 13.18 42.89
N LYS A 190 13.35 12.08 42.13
CA LYS A 190 13.28 10.73 42.72
C LYS A 190 14.64 10.26 43.25
N VAL A 191 15.73 10.85 42.77
CA VAL A 191 17.09 10.56 43.25
C VAL A 191 17.48 11.45 44.43
N LYS A 192 17.17 12.75 44.38
CA LYS A 192 17.54 13.75 45.40
C LYS A 192 16.40 14.71 45.72
N ALA A 193 16.43 15.37 46.87
CA ALA A 193 15.47 16.43 47.21
C ALA A 193 15.72 17.67 46.34
N THR A 194 14.91 17.83 45.29
CA THR A 194 14.98 18.93 44.32
C THR A 194 13.63 19.08 43.59
N ALA A 195 13.35 20.26 43.04
CA ALA A 195 12.21 20.48 42.15
C ALA A 195 12.44 19.94 40.72
N CYS A 196 13.70 19.67 40.34
CA CYS A 196 14.08 19.16 39.02
C CYS A 196 13.42 17.79 38.70
N PRO A 197 12.86 17.53 37.51
CA PRO A 197 12.91 18.34 36.27
C PRO A 197 11.75 19.36 36.12
N GLY A 198 11.05 19.68 37.19
CA GLY A 198 9.91 20.60 37.21
C GLY A 198 8.54 19.93 37.13
N ASP A 199 7.54 20.64 37.65
CA ASP A 199 6.17 20.15 37.80
C ASP A 199 5.39 20.08 36.49
N ASN A 200 5.90 20.70 35.42
CA ASN A 200 5.35 20.50 34.08
C ASN A 200 5.93 19.26 33.37
N ILE A 201 6.98 18.64 33.93
CA ILE A 201 7.64 17.45 33.37
C ILE A 201 7.32 16.19 34.18
N HIS A 202 7.57 16.20 35.48
CA HIS A 202 7.53 14.99 36.30
C HIS A 202 6.13 14.36 36.46
N PRO A 203 5.01 15.07 36.67
CA PRO A 203 3.70 14.43 36.78
C PRO A 203 3.12 13.96 35.44
N ASN A 204 3.50 14.56 34.31
CA ASN A 204 2.88 14.30 33.00
C ASN A 204 3.65 13.26 32.16
N LEU A 205 4.97 13.17 32.34
CA LEU A 205 5.84 12.35 31.49
C LEU A 205 6.48 11.17 32.24
N ILE A 206 6.78 11.38 33.53
CA ILE A 206 7.56 10.48 34.37
C ILE A 206 6.71 10.09 35.59
N THR A 207 5.67 9.31 35.34
CA THR A 207 4.71 8.92 36.37
C THR A 207 5.32 7.97 37.39
N GLU A 208 4.69 7.88 38.57
CA GLU A 208 5.02 6.87 39.60
C GLU A 208 4.66 5.44 39.18
N ASN A 209 3.93 5.28 38.07
CA ASN A 209 3.66 3.99 37.47
C ASN A 209 4.86 3.53 36.63
N TYR A 210 5.74 2.72 37.22
CA TYR A 210 6.91 2.17 36.53
C TYR A 210 6.57 1.21 35.37
N SER A 211 5.33 0.73 35.29
CA SER A 211 4.85 -0.15 34.22
C SER A 211 4.26 0.62 33.03
N GLY A 212 4.25 1.97 33.07
CA GLY A 212 3.66 2.79 32.02
C GLY A 212 4.00 4.28 32.10
N GLY A 213 3.18 5.10 31.45
CA GLY A 213 3.37 6.54 31.35
C GLY A 213 3.88 6.99 29.98
N THR A 214 3.60 8.24 29.64
CA THR A 214 3.83 8.83 28.31
C THR A 214 5.26 8.58 27.81
N MET A 215 6.27 8.87 28.63
CA MET A 215 7.67 8.70 28.23
C MET A 215 8.06 7.23 28.02
N ARG A 216 7.68 6.33 28.93
CA ARG A 216 8.04 4.90 28.83
C ARG A 216 7.40 4.26 27.60
N ASN A 217 6.13 4.56 27.35
CA ASN A 217 5.41 4.07 26.17
C ASN A 217 6.00 4.63 24.88
N ALA A 218 6.29 5.93 24.84
CA ALA A 218 6.89 6.59 23.68
C ALA A 218 8.29 6.05 23.34
N VAL A 219 9.11 5.76 24.36
CA VAL A 219 10.44 5.15 24.21
C VAL A 219 10.33 3.69 23.78
N ALA A 220 9.45 2.90 24.41
CA ALA A 220 9.22 1.51 24.03
C ALA A 220 8.81 1.39 22.55
N GLN A 221 7.90 2.26 22.11
CA GLN A 221 7.46 2.30 20.72
C GLN A 221 8.60 2.57 19.74
N ARG A 222 9.51 3.49 20.06
CA ARG A 222 10.68 3.83 19.23
C ARG A 222 11.75 2.73 19.15
N ARG A 223 11.69 1.76 20.09
CA ARG A 223 12.61 0.62 20.17
C ARG A 223 12.02 -0.67 19.60
N THR A 224 10.74 -0.66 19.25
CA THR A 224 10.09 -1.78 18.56
C THR A 224 10.36 -1.62 17.06
N PRO A 225 11.01 -2.61 16.39
CA PRO A 225 11.17 -2.58 14.95
C PRO A 225 9.82 -2.36 14.26
N SER A 226 9.76 -1.38 13.35
CA SER A 226 8.55 -1.20 12.53
C SER A 226 8.41 -2.39 11.59
N VAL A 227 7.26 -3.06 11.62
CA VAL A 227 6.97 -4.24 10.80
C VAL A 227 5.94 -3.90 9.74
N ASN A 228 6.12 -4.46 8.54
CA ASN A 228 5.13 -4.42 7.50
C ASN A 228 4.04 -5.46 7.75
N ASN A 229 2.79 -5.05 7.56
CA ASN A 229 1.69 -5.99 7.43
C ASN A 229 0.54 -5.31 6.70
N ALA A 230 -0.21 -6.08 5.92
CA ALA A 230 -1.39 -5.61 5.22
C ALA A 230 -2.52 -6.64 5.28
N SER A 231 -3.77 -6.17 5.42
CA SER A 231 -4.96 -7.00 5.16
C SER A 231 -5.69 -6.51 3.93
N PHE A 232 -6.17 -7.45 3.11
CA PHE A 232 -7.07 -7.16 2.00
C PHE A 232 -8.43 -6.66 2.51
N VAL A 233 -8.96 -5.59 1.90
CA VAL A 233 -10.26 -5.00 2.27
C VAL A 233 -11.28 -5.24 1.16
N SER A 234 -10.99 -4.78 -0.06
CA SER A 234 -11.89 -4.90 -1.20
C SER A 234 -11.15 -4.77 -2.52
N LYS A 235 -11.80 -5.14 -3.62
CA LYS A 235 -11.33 -4.92 -4.98
C LYS A 235 -12.49 -4.64 -5.93
N SER A 236 -12.21 -3.94 -7.02
CA SER A 236 -13.13 -3.72 -8.13
C SER A 236 -12.40 -3.95 -9.45
N HIS A 237 -12.92 -4.85 -10.28
CA HIS A 237 -12.45 -5.11 -11.64
C HIS A 237 -13.60 -5.75 -12.43
N PRO A 238 -13.61 -5.64 -13.77
CA PRO A 238 -14.58 -6.35 -14.59
C PRO A 238 -14.42 -7.88 -14.45
N SER A 239 -15.52 -8.61 -14.60
CA SER A 239 -15.51 -10.09 -14.63
C SER A 239 -14.99 -10.63 -15.97
N SER A 240 -15.21 -9.88 -17.06
CA SER A 240 -14.67 -10.18 -18.37
C SER A 240 -14.24 -8.93 -19.13
N VAL A 241 -13.24 -9.08 -20.00
CA VAL A 241 -12.70 -8.02 -20.86
C VAL A 241 -12.36 -8.58 -22.23
N THR A 242 -12.47 -7.76 -23.27
CA THR A 242 -12.01 -8.14 -24.61
C THR A 242 -10.49 -8.22 -24.65
N ALA A 243 -9.95 -9.22 -25.36
CA ALA A 243 -8.52 -9.37 -25.58
C ALA A 243 -7.87 -8.07 -26.09
N GLY A 244 -6.77 -7.64 -25.46
CA GLY A 244 -6.07 -6.39 -25.77
C GLY A 244 -6.74 -5.11 -25.27
N ALA A 245 -7.94 -5.15 -24.71
CA ALA A 245 -8.64 -3.95 -24.24
C ALA A 245 -8.01 -3.39 -22.95
N SER A 246 -8.06 -2.06 -22.82
CA SER A 246 -7.72 -1.39 -21.56
C SER A 246 -8.93 -1.33 -20.63
N PHE A 247 -8.70 -1.45 -19.32
CA PHE A 247 -9.73 -1.32 -18.29
C PHE A 247 -9.14 -0.76 -16.99
N SER A 248 -9.97 -0.20 -16.12
CA SER A 248 -9.53 0.25 -14.79
C SER A 248 -9.87 -0.80 -13.73
N ALA A 249 -8.99 -0.91 -12.72
CA ALA A 249 -9.20 -1.74 -11.55
C ALA A 249 -8.80 -0.98 -10.29
N SER A 250 -9.37 -1.40 -9.15
CA SER A 250 -8.96 -0.92 -7.84
C SER A 250 -8.83 -2.04 -6.82
N ILE A 251 -7.89 -1.86 -5.89
CA ILE A 251 -7.65 -2.76 -4.76
C ILE A 251 -7.45 -1.91 -3.51
N THR A 252 -8.21 -2.19 -2.46
CA THR A 252 -8.08 -1.55 -1.16
C THR A 252 -7.38 -2.47 -0.18
N MET A 253 -6.27 -1.99 0.39
CA MET A 253 -5.50 -2.67 1.43
C MET A 253 -5.54 -1.83 2.72
N LYS A 254 -5.52 -2.48 3.88
CA LYS A 254 -5.39 -1.83 5.18
C LYS A 254 -3.99 -2.05 5.74
N ASN A 255 -3.34 -0.98 6.16
CA ASN A 255 -2.11 -1.07 6.94
C ASN A 255 -2.44 -1.56 8.34
N ASN A 256 -2.12 -2.81 8.64
CA ASN A 256 -2.23 -3.37 9.99
C ASN A 256 -0.85 -3.71 10.57
N GLY A 257 0.22 -3.20 9.95
CA GLY A 257 1.58 -3.18 10.48
C GLY A 257 1.84 -1.93 11.33
N SER A 258 3.06 -1.82 11.84
CA SER A 258 3.53 -0.63 12.57
C SER A 258 4.35 0.32 11.70
N LYS A 259 4.82 -0.15 10.54
CA LYS A 259 5.53 0.69 9.56
C LYS A 259 4.51 1.53 8.78
N VAL A 260 4.76 2.83 8.69
CA VAL A 260 3.99 3.75 7.84
C VAL A 260 4.33 3.44 6.39
N TRP A 261 3.32 3.30 5.53
CA TRP A 261 3.56 3.18 4.09
C TRP A 261 3.65 4.57 3.47
N TYR A 262 4.65 4.80 2.65
CA TYR A 262 4.83 6.01 1.88
C TYR A 262 5.65 5.71 0.63
N ASP A 263 5.61 6.60 -0.34
CA ASP A 263 6.32 6.47 -1.61
C ASP A 263 7.85 6.43 -1.42
N VAL A 264 8.40 7.21 -0.49
CA VAL A 264 9.85 7.24 -0.21
C VAL A 264 10.39 5.97 0.49
N THR A 265 9.54 5.03 0.94
CA THR A 265 9.95 3.68 1.43
C THR A 265 9.71 2.57 0.41
N ASN A 266 9.41 2.89 -0.85
CA ASN A 266 9.18 1.86 -1.88
C ASN A 266 7.99 0.91 -1.58
N HIS A 267 7.03 1.30 -0.72
CA HIS A 267 5.81 0.51 -0.53
C HIS A 267 4.90 0.61 -1.75
N LYS A 268 4.53 -0.55 -2.31
CA LYS A 268 3.77 -0.67 -3.56
C LYS A 268 2.80 -1.85 -3.47
N LEU A 269 1.83 -1.89 -4.38
CA LEU A 269 1.10 -3.10 -4.71
C LEU A 269 1.80 -3.77 -5.90
N GLY A 270 2.04 -5.07 -5.83
CA GLY A 270 2.72 -5.83 -6.87
C GLY A 270 1.92 -7.03 -7.38
N SER A 271 2.08 -7.33 -8.65
CA SER A 271 1.36 -8.42 -9.33
C SER A 271 1.84 -9.79 -8.85
N GLN A 272 0.91 -10.75 -8.81
CA GLN A 272 1.14 -12.12 -8.35
C GLN A 272 0.60 -13.15 -9.34
N SER A 273 0.96 -14.42 -9.12
CA SER A 273 0.54 -15.58 -9.91
C SER A 273 0.92 -15.52 -11.41
N PRO A 274 2.23 -15.47 -11.75
CA PRO A 274 3.40 -15.51 -10.84
C PRO A 274 3.81 -14.13 -10.32
N GLN A 275 4.64 -14.09 -9.27
CA GLN A 275 5.19 -12.83 -8.76
C GLN A 275 5.83 -12.00 -9.89
N ASP A 276 5.63 -10.68 -9.87
CA ASP A 276 6.25 -9.72 -10.79
C ASP A 276 5.86 -9.87 -12.26
N ASN A 277 4.75 -10.56 -12.55
CA ASN A 277 4.27 -10.67 -13.93
C ASN A 277 3.75 -9.33 -14.48
N THR A 278 3.79 -9.17 -15.79
CA THR A 278 3.27 -8.00 -16.51
C THR A 278 2.01 -8.33 -17.32
N ARG A 279 1.26 -9.37 -16.92
CA ARG A 279 0.11 -9.89 -17.68
C ARG A 279 -0.92 -8.82 -18.03
N TRP A 280 -1.11 -7.88 -17.11
CA TRP A 280 -2.09 -6.81 -17.21
C TRP A 280 -1.45 -5.47 -17.65
N GLY A 281 -0.24 -5.51 -18.22
CA GLY A 281 0.51 -4.35 -18.71
C GLY A 281 1.41 -3.65 -17.68
N LEU A 282 1.37 -4.07 -16.42
CA LEU A 282 2.15 -3.51 -15.32
C LEU A 282 2.40 -4.55 -14.21
N HIS A 283 3.41 -4.32 -13.38
CA HIS A 283 3.79 -5.20 -12.27
C HIS A 283 3.84 -4.49 -10.89
N ARG A 284 3.73 -3.17 -10.86
CA ARG A 284 3.77 -2.33 -9.64
C ARG A 284 2.76 -1.19 -9.72
N VAL A 285 2.18 -0.84 -8.57
CA VAL A 285 1.35 0.36 -8.38
C VAL A 285 1.82 1.03 -7.09
N ALA A 286 2.23 2.29 -7.17
CA ALA A 286 2.75 3.02 -6.01
C ALA A 286 1.65 3.32 -4.98
N VAL A 287 2.04 3.36 -3.71
CA VAL A 287 1.20 3.98 -2.66
C VAL A 287 1.16 5.48 -2.92
N ALA A 288 -0.03 6.08 -2.88
CA ALA A 288 -0.18 7.53 -2.94
C ALA A 288 -0.31 8.14 -1.53
N GLY A 289 0.66 8.97 -1.16
CA GLY A 289 0.70 9.66 0.13
C GLY A 289 1.19 8.79 1.29
N THR A 290 0.87 9.23 2.51
CA THR A 290 1.31 8.59 3.77
C THR A 290 0.16 7.79 4.38
N ILE A 291 0.36 6.48 4.55
CA ILE A 291 -0.63 5.55 5.10
C ILE A 291 -0.13 5.04 6.45
N ASN A 292 -0.63 5.66 7.51
CA ASN A 292 -0.30 5.29 8.88
C ASN A 292 -0.93 3.93 9.24
N PRO A 293 -0.42 3.27 10.29
CA PRO A 293 -1.05 2.11 10.89
C PRO A 293 -2.57 2.31 11.09
N ASN A 294 -3.32 1.26 10.80
CA ASN A 294 -4.78 1.16 10.79
C ASN A 294 -5.52 1.95 9.70
N GLN A 295 -4.83 2.64 8.78
CA GLN A 295 -5.48 3.31 7.66
C GLN A 295 -5.65 2.37 6.44
N ASN A 296 -6.70 2.63 5.66
CA ASN A 296 -6.92 1.98 4.37
C ASN A 296 -6.29 2.82 3.26
N HIS A 297 -5.80 2.15 2.21
CA HIS A 297 -5.39 2.78 0.96
C HIS A 297 -6.00 2.05 -0.23
N THR A 298 -6.55 2.80 -1.18
CA THR A 298 -7.12 2.26 -2.41
C THR A 298 -6.19 2.57 -3.57
N PHE A 299 -5.59 1.53 -4.12
CA PHE A 299 -4.83 1.58 -5.35
C PHE A 299 -5.82 1.61 -6.53
N THR A 300 -5.71 2.60 -7.41
CA THR A 300 -6.47 2.66 -8.66
C THR A 300 -5.49 2.71 -9.81
N PHE A 301 -5.65 1.83 -10.79
CA PHE A 301 -4.70 1.69 -11.90
C PHE A 301 -5.37 1.17 -13.16
N ASN A 302 -4.73 1.46 -14.30
CA ASN A 302 -5.17 1.00 -15.61
C ASN A 302 -4.43 -0.27 -16.00
N CYS A 303 -5.18 -1.24 -16.51
CA CYS A 303 -4.71 -2.53 -16.98
C CYS A 303 -4.90 -2.64 -18.49
N THR A 304 -4.11 -3.49 -19.14
CA THR A 304 -4.29 -3.93 -20.52
C THR A 304 -4.48 -5.44 -20.53
N ALA A 305 -5.58 -5.93 -21.09
CA ALA A 305 -5.88 -7.35 -21.14
C ALA A 305 -4.91 -8.10 -22.08
N PRO A 306 -4.52 -9.35 -21.74
CA PRO A 306 -3.81 -10.23 -22.66
C PRO A 306 -4.45 -10.30 -24.05
N ALA A 307 -3.62 -10.46 -25.09
CA ALA A 307 -4.11 -10.62 -26.48
C ALA A 307 -4.74 -12.00 -26.74
N THR A 308 -4.42 -12.99 -25.90
CA THR A 308 -4.94 -14.35 -26.02
C THR A 308 -6.14 -14.53 -25.09
N PRO A 309 -7.32 -14.92 -25.60
CA PRO A 309 -8.46 -15.27 -24.78
C PRO A 309 -8.15 -16.38 -23.76
N GLY A 310 -8.76 -16.32 -22.59
CA GLY A 310 -8.54 -17.26 -21.51
C GLY A 310 -8.92 -16.66 -20.16
N THR A 311 -8.97 -17.50 -19.13
CA THR A 311 -9.17 -17.04 -17.74
C THR A 311 -7.83 -16.84 -17.07
N TYR A 312 -7.59 -15.64 -16.57
CA TYR A 312 -6.31 -15.26 -16.00
C TYR A 312 -6.47 -14.80 -14.56
N ALA A 313 -5.54 -15.21 -13.69
CA ALA A 313 -5.42 -14.68 -12.34
C ALA A 313 -5.22 -13.15 -12.34
N PHE A 314 -5.82 -12.48 -11.36
CA PHE A 314 -5.74 -11.05 -11.07
C PHE A 314 -5.33 -10.86 -9.62
N ASP A 315 -4.20 -11.49 -9.25
CA ASP A 315 -3.72 -11.55 -7.88
C ASP A 315 -2.72 -10.42 -7.62
N TRP A 316 -2.85 -9.78 -6.45
CA TRP A 316 -1.98 -8.66 -6.06
C TRP A 316 -1.61 -8.73 -4.58
N LYS A 317 -0.40 -8.31 -4.22
CA LYS A 317 0.10 -8.31 -2.84
C LYS A 317 0.93 -7.07 -2.56
N MET A 318 0.96 -6.63 -1.31
CA MET A 318 1.83 -5.52 -0.91
C MET A 318 3.31 -5.93 -0.93
N VAL A 319 4.17 -4.99 -1.31
CA VAL A 319 5.63 -5.16 -1.37
C VAL A 319 6.31 -3.89 -0.89
N GLU A 320 7.38 -4.05 -0.12
CA GLU A 320 8.38 -3.01 0.10
C GLU A 320 9.53 -3.34 -0.84
N ASP A 321 9.63 -2.58 -1.94
CA ASP A 321 10.48 -2.94 -3.08
C ASP A 321 11.96 -3.02 -2.66
N GLY A 322 12.60 -4.16 -2.96
CA GLY A 322 13.97 -4.46 -2.52
C GLY A 322 14.09 -4.99 -1.09
N VAL A 323 12.99 -5.11 -0.34
CA VAL A 323 12.97 -5.58 1.05
C VAL A 323 12.17 -6.87 1.18
N GLU A 324 10.84 -6.83 1.02
CA GLU A 324 9.99 -8.00 1.26
C GLU A 324 8.60 -7.88 0.62
N TRP A 325 7.95 -9.03 0.46
CA TRP A 325 6.51 -9.12 0.16
C TRP A 325 5.73 -9.42 1.43
N PHE A 326 4.66 -8.67 1.71
CA PHE A 326 4.00 -8.74 3.00
C PHE A 326 2.48 -8.71 2.92
N GLY A 327 1.83 -9.10 4.03
CA GLY A 327 0.38 -9.09 4.18
C GLY A 327 -0.38 -10.13 3.35
N ALA A 328 -1.69 -9.96 3.28
CA ALA A 328 -2.59 -10.81 2.52
C ALA A 328 -2.47 -10.57 1.00
N THR A 329 -2.69 -11.62 0.21
CA THR A 329 -2.84 -11.52 -1.25
C THR A 329 -4.31 -11.26 -1.60
N ALA A 330 -4.57 -10.21 -2.38
CA ALA A 330 -5.85 -9.96 -3.02
C ALA A 330 -6.01 -10.89 -4.23
N VAL A 331 -6.63 -12.05 -4.04
CA VAL A 331 -6.79 -13.07 -5.10
C VAL A 331 -7.98 -12.79 -6.01
N GLY A 332 -7.90 -13.15 -7.29
CA GLY A 332 -8.97 -12.93 -8.28
C GLY A 332 -8.72 -13.56 -9.64
N SER A 333 -9.73 -13.46 -10.51
CA SER A 333 -9.58 -13.81 -11.92
C SER A 333 -10.43 -12.91 -12.80
N ILE A 334 -10.00 -12.78 -14.06
CA ILE A 334 -10.73 -12.06 -15.11
C ILE A 334 -10.73 -12.96 -16.36
N SER A 335 -11.89 -13.09 -16.98
CA SER A 335 -12.06 -13.80 -18.26
C SER A 335 -11.75 -12.86 -19.42
N VAL A 336 -10.67 -13.14 -20.15
CA VAL A 336 -10.35 -12.44 -21.39
C VAL A 336 -11.05 -13.15 -22.53
N VAL A 337 -11.96 -12.45 -23.22
CA VAL A 337 -12.77 -13.00 -24.31
C VAL A 337 -12.30 -12.49 -25.66
N SER A 338 -12.51 -13.27 -26.72
CA SER A 338 -12.30 -12.79 -28.09
C SER A 338 -13.16 -11.56 -28.35
N GLY A 339 -12.58 -10.52 -28.95
CA GLY A 339 -13.37 -9.41 -29.50
C GLY A 339 -14.13 -9.88 -30.73
N SER A 340 -15.37 -9.40 -30.90
CA SER A 340 -16.15 -9.65 -32.11
C SER A 340 -16.36 -8.37 -32.90
N VAL A 341 -16.18 -8.44 -34.22
CA VAL A 341 -16.63 -7.41 -35.15
C VAL A 341 -18.00 -7.81 -35.66
N ILE A 342 -19.01 -6.98 -35.45
CA ILE A 342 -20.37 -7.21 -35.95
C ILE A 342 -20.70 -6.09 -36.93
N VAL A 343 -21.16 -6.45 -38.12
CA VAL A 343 -21.72 -5.51 -39.09
C VAL A 343 -23.17 -5.92 -39.31
N ASP A 344 -24.06 -5.05 -38.85
CA ASP A 344 -25.51 -5.15 -39.06
C ASP A 344 -25.91 -4.49 -40.39
N ASN A 345 -27.09 -4.77 -40.93
CA ASN A 345 -27.55 -4.16 -42.19
C ASN A 345 -27.83 -2.65 -42.09
N ASN A 346 -27.86 -2.10 -40.88
CA ASN A 346 -27.89 -0.65 -40.63
C ASN A 346 -26.51 -0.06 -40.26
N SER A 347 -25.46 -0.88 -40.26
CA SER A 347 -24.08 -0.43 -40.01
C SER A 347 -23.46 0.20 -41.25
N SER A 348 -22.52 1.12 -41.07
CA SER A 348 -21.77 1.76 -42.17
C SER A 348 -20.94 0.77 -43.01
N GLY A 349 -20.64 -0.41 -42.47
CA GLY A 349 -19.98 -1.50 -43.20
C GLY A 349 -20.90 -2.29 -44.14
N PHE A 350 -22.21 -2.03 -44.14
CA PHE A 350 -23.17 -2.72 -45.01
C PHE A 350 -23.44 -1.93 -46.30
N ALA A 351 -23.47 -2.62 -47.43
CA ALA A 351 -23.82 -2.05 -48.73
C ALA A 351 -24.67 -3.03 -49.55
N ALA A 352 -25.72 -2.52 -50.17
CA ALA A 352 -26.59 -3.27 -51.08
C ALA A 352 -27.25 -2.30 -52.08
N SER A 353 -27.70 -2.80 -53.23
CA SER A 353 -28.45 -1.96 -54.19
C SER A 353 -29.85 -1.61 -53.70
N SER A 354 -30.52 -0.68 -54.38
CA SER A 354 -31.90 -0.26 -54.06
C SER A 354 -32.94 -1.38 -54.18
N SER A 355 -32.61 -2.48 -54.87
CA SER A 355 -33.47 -3.66 -54.98
C SER A 355 -33.48 -4.51 -53.70
N TRP A 356 -32.60 -4.25 -52.72
CA TRP A 356 -32.65 -4.84 -51.39
C TRP A 356 -33.55 -4.02 -50.46
N ILE A 357 -34.78 -4.51 -50.27
CA ILE A 357 -35.85 -3.80 -49.57
C ILE A 357 -35.70 -3.99 -48.05
N ALA A 358 -35.88 -2.92 -47.28
CA ALA A 358 -35.91 -3.00 -45.82
C ALA A 358 -37.22 -3.61 -45.32
N ALA A 359 -37.15 -4.40 -44.26
CA ALA A 359 -38.31 -4.91 -43.54
C ALA A 359 -38.03 -5.03 -42.04
N THR A 360 -39.09 -4.90 -41.24
CA THR A 360 -39.04 -4.94 -39.77
C THR A 360 -39.93 -6.03 -39.17
N SER A 361 -40.69 -6.74 -40.02
CA SER A 361 -41.79 -7.62 -39.59
C SER A 361 -41.34 -8.88 -38.87
N SER A 362 -40.18 -9.44 -39.19
CA SER A 362 -39.63 -10.60 -38.49
C SER A 362 -39.16 -10.22 -37.07
N ALA A 363 -39.62 -10.96 -36.06
CA ALA A 363 -39.28 -10.72 -34.65
C ALA A 363 -37.87 -11.23 -34.28
N ASP A 364 -37.33 -12.16 -35.06
CA ASP A 364 -36.05 -12.83 -34.86
C ASP A 364 -34.91 -12.21 -35.68
N LYS A 365 -35.07 -10.95 -36.11
CA LYS A 365 -34.01 -10.14 -36.74
C LYS A 365 -32.97 -9.68 -35.73
N TYR A 366 -31.74 -9.41 -36.18
CA TYR A 366 -30.75 -8.69 -35.40
C TYR A 366 -30.99 -7.18 -35.58
N GLY A 367 -30.80 -6.40 -34.51
CA GLY A 367 -31.02 -4.95 -34.60
C GLY A 367 -32.46 -4.54 -34.92
N ALA A 368 -32.61 -3.47 -35.70
CA ALA A 368 -33.88 -2.76 -35.88
C ALA A 368 -34.69 -3.22 -37.10
N ASP A 369 -34.01 -3.64 -38.18
CA ASP A 369 -34.59 -4.05 -39.45
C ASP A 369 -33.68 -5.10 -40.12
N TYR A 370 -34.07 -5.58 -41.29
CA TYR A 370 -33.24 -6.42 -42.15
C TYR A 370 -33.48 -6.06 -43.62
N ARG A 371 -32.62 -6.51 -44.52
CA ARG A 371 -32.78 -6.35 -45.97
C ARG A 371 -33.19 -7.66 -46.60
N TYR A 372 -34.11 -7.63 -47.55
CA TYR A 372 -34.47 -8.81 -48.33
C TYR A 372 -34.52 -8.51 -49.81
N ARG A 373 -34.38 -9.57 -50.61
CA ARG A 373 -34.48 -9.49 -52.06
C ARG A 373 -35.02 -10.79 -52.64
N SER A 374 -35.86 -10.69 -53.66
CA SER A 374 -36.27 -11.84 -54.48
C SER A 374 -35.06 -12.53 -55.11
N THR A 375 -35.09 -13.87 -55.11
CA THR A 375 -34.08 -14.71 -55.77
C THR A 375 -34.18 -14.60 -57.29
N GLN A 376 -33.09 -14.27 -57.96
CA GLN A 376 -33.03 -14.01 -59.40
C GLN A 376 -31.65 -14.32 -59.94
N ALA A 377 -31.54 -14.73 -61.22
CA ALA A 377 -30.26 -15.01 -61.88
C ALA A 377 -29.49 -13.72 -62.24
N VAL A 378 -29.18 -12.89 -61.25
CA VAL A 378 -28.47 -11.61 -61.39
C VAL A 378 -27.40 -11.47 -60.30
N SER A 379 -26.24 -10.94 -60.66
CA SER A 379 -25.18 -10.65 -59.71
C SER A 379 -25.46 -9.33 -58.97
N ASP A 380 -26.26 -9.40 -57.91
CA ASP A 380 -26.54 -8.26 -57.03
C ASP A 380 -26.51 -8.68 -55.56
N ASN A 381 -25.40 -8.40 -54.90
CA ASN A 381 -25.09 -8.89 -53.55
C ASN A 381 -25.40 -7.84 -52.48
N ALA A 382 -25.83 -8.31 -51.31
CA ALA A 382 -25.66 -7.57 -50.07
C ALA A 382 -24.25 -7.85 -49.52
N VAL A 383 -23.52 -6.82 -49.10
CA VAL A 383 -22.11 -6.90 -48.73
C VAL A 383 -21.90 -6.32 -47.34
N TRP A 384 -21.32 -7.11 -46.44
CA TRP A 384 -20.82 -6.64 -45.15
C TRP A 384 -19.30 -6.52 -45.21
N THR A 385 -18.76 -5.37 -44.84
CA THR A 385 -17.33 -5.09 -44.72
C THR A 385 -16.98 -4.82 -43.26
N GLY A 386 -16.32 -5.79 -42.61
CA GLY A 386 -15.84 -5.66 -41.23
C GLY A 386 -14.37 -5.26 -41.20
N ASN A 387 -14.02 -4.25 -40.39
CA ASN A 387 -12.62 -3.90 -40.14
C ASN A 387 -12.09 -4.76 -38.98
N LEU A 388 -11.26 -5.73 -39.29
CA LEU A 388 -10.73 -6.71 -38.34
C LEU A 388 -9.47 -6.16 -37.65
N PRO A 389 -9.38 -6.21 -36.31
CA PRO A 389 -8.28 -5.56 -35.57
C PRO A 389 -6.93 -6.26 -35.74
N SER A 390 -6.89 -7.55 -36.10
CA SER A 390 -5.65 -8.31 -36.22
C SER A 390 -5.78 -9.46 -37.21
N SER A 391 -4.65 -9.87 -37.80
CA SER A 391 -4.61 -11.07 -38.65
C SER A 391 -4.66 -12.32 -37.78
N LYS A 392 -5.73 -13.11 -37.89
CA LYS A 392 -5.91 -14.38 -37.17
C LYS A 392 -6.95 -15.27 -37.87
N THR A 393 -7.16 -16.46 -37.35
CA THR A 393 -8.34 -17.26 -37.72
C THR A 393 -9.57 -16.70 -37.01
N TYR A 394 -10.59 -16.36 -37.80
CA TYR A 394 -11.89 -15.90 -37.31
C TYR A 394 -12.95 -16.96 -37.57
N ASN A 395 -13.82 -17.18 -36.59
CA ASN A 395 -15.12 -17.78 -36.85
C ASN A 395 -16.03 -16.70 -37.45
N VAL A 396 -16.65 -17.00 -38.59
CA VAL A 396 -17.59 -16.08 -39.24
C VAL A 396 -18.99 -16.63 -39.10
N TYR A 397 -19.89 -15.82 -38.56
CA TYR A 397 -21.28 -16.15 -38.36
C TYR A 397 -22.18 -15.25 -39.19
N ALA A 398 -23.34 -15.77 -39.57
CA ALA A 398 -24.45 -14.98 -40.09
C ALA A 398 -25.66 -15.09 -39.15
N TRP A 399 -26.36 -13.98 -39.00
CA TRP A 399 -27.70 -13.93 -38.42
C TRP A 399 -28.70 -13.77 -39.57
N TRP A 400 -29.88 -14.39 -39.44
CA TRP A 400 -31.01 -14.09 -40.31
C TRP A 400 -32.34 -14.31 -39.57
N PRO A 401 -33.41 -13.61 -39.97
CA PRO A 401 -34.77 -13.96 -39.61
C PRO A 401 -35.30 -15.12 -40.49
N GLN A 402 -35.88 -16.13 -39.87
CA GLN A 402 -36.41 -17.30 -40.57
C GLN A 402 -37.81 -17.07 -41.15
N GLY A 403 -38.15 -17.82 -42.21
CA GLY A 403 -39.50 -17.80 -42.77
C GLY A 403 -39.69 -18.80 -43.92
N SER A 404 -40.92 -19.23 -44.16
CA SER A 404 -41.25 -20.22 -45.21
C SER A 404 -40.98 -19.73 -46.64
N ASN A 405 -40.96 -18.41 -46.86
CA ASN A 405 -40.67 -17.80 -48.15
C ASN A 405 -39.17 -17.51 -48.38
N ARG A 406 -38.29 -17.87 -47.44
CA ARG A 406 -36.84 -17.64 -47.55
C ARG A 406 -36.17 -18.75 -48.35
N SER A 407 -35.01 -18.45 -48.93
CA SER A 407 -34.23 -19.41 -49.71
C SER A 407 -33.66 -20.52 -48.81
N GLN A 408 -33.82 -21.77 -49.24
CA GLN A 408 -33.17 -22.93 -48.61
C GLN A 408 -31.69 -23.06 -48.98
N THR A 409 -31.27 -22.32 -50.00
CA THR A 409 -29.92 -22.37 -50.57
C THR A 409 -29.35 -20.95 -50.69
N ALA A 410 -29.50 -20.14 -49.64
CA ALA A 410 -28.93 -18.79 -49.58
C ALA A 410 -27.39 -18.88 -49.58
N ALA A 411 -26.73 -18.25 -50.55
CA ALA A 411 -25.30 -18.40 -50.79
C ALA A 411 -24.51 -17.22 -50.21
N TYR A 412 -23.73 -17.49 -49.16
CA TYR A 412 -22.79 -16.55 -48.54
C TYR A 412 -21.38 -16.75 -49.11
N HIS A 413 -20.85 -15.73 -49.75
CA HIS A 413 -19.48 -15.68 -50.24
C HIS A 413 -18.60 -15.04 -49.17
N VAL A 414 -17.82 -15.87 -48.47
CA VAL A 414 -16.90 -15.42 -47.42
C VAL A 414 -15.52 -15.17 -48.05
N VAL A 415 -15.07 -13.92 -48.03
CA VAL A 415 -13.73 -13.53 -48.52
C VAL A 415 -12.72 -13.72 -47.39
N HIS A 416 -11.68 -14.51 -47.64
CA HIS A 416 -10.61 -14.82 -46.69
C HIS A 416 -9.24 -14.87 -47.39
N ALA A 417 -8.15 -15.06 -46.63
CA ALA A 417 -6.78 -15.02 -47.18
C ALA A 417 -6.50 -16.06 -48.28
N GLY A 418 -7.27 -17.16 -48.31
CA GLY A 418 -7.16 -18.24 -49.29
C GLY A 418 -8.07 -18.11 -50.51
N GLY A 419 -8.79 -16.98 -50.65
CA GLY A 419 -9.75 -16.76 -51.72
C GLY A 419 -11.17 -16.51 -51.21
N THR A 420 -12.17 -16.93 -51.97
CA THR A 420 -13.58 -16.80 -51.58
C THR A 420 -14.21 -18.19 -51.48
N THR A 421 -14.78 -18.52 -50.32
CA THR A 421 -15.56 -19.75 -50.12
C THR A 421 -17.04 -19.43 -50.19
N VAL A 422 -17.83 -20.24 -50.91
CA VAL A 422 -19.30 -20.14 -50.92
C VAL A 422 -19.88 -21.12 -49.91
N VAL A 423 -20.64 -20.59 -48.96
CA VAL A 423 -21.35 -21.35 -47.94
C VAL A 423 -22.86 -21.20 -48.18
N THR A 424 -23.52 -22.32 -48.42
CA THR A 424 -24.96 -22.36 -48.66
C THR A 424 -25.69 -22.69 -47.35
N VAL A 425 -26.66 -21.85 -46.97
CA VAL A 425 -27.46 -22.05 -45.76
C VAL A 425 -28.96 -22.02 -46.04
N ASN A 426 -29.72 -22.71 -45.21
CA ASN A 426 -31.18 -22.70 -45.25
C ASN A 426 -31.75 -21.59 -44.36
N GLN A 427 -32.25 -20.52 -44.96
CA GLN A 427 -32.86 -19.40 -44.22
C GLN A 427 -34.30 -19.65 -43.78
N GLN A 428 -34.87 -20.82 -44.07
CA GLN A 428 -36.16 -21.25 -43.50
C GLN A 428 -36.03 -21.81 -42.09
N ALA A 429 -34.80 -22.07 -41.64
CA ALA A 429 -34.51 -22.65 -40.34
C ALA A 429 -33.45 -21.84 -39.59
N ASN A 430 -33.31 -22.09 -38.30
CA ASN A 430 -32.24 -21.56 -37.45
C ASN A 430 -32.16 -20.02 -37.41
N GLY A 431 -33.28 -19.31 -37.60
CA GLY A 431 -33.33 -17.86 -37.44
C GLY A 431 -33.16 -17.42 -35.99
N GLY A 432 -32.88 -16.13 -35.77
CA GLY A 432 -32.80 -15.56 -34.42
C GLY A 432 -31.56 -15.96 -33.62
N LYS A 433 -30.49 -16.40 -34.29
CA LYS A 433 -29.21 -16.76 -33.65
C LYS A 433 -28.03 -16.62 -34.60
N TRP A 434 -26.83 -16.58 -34.04
CA TRP A 434 -25.58 -16.64 -34.81
C TRP A 434 -25.33 -18.04 -35.34
N ASN A 435 -25.33 -18.20 -36.66
CA ASN A 435 -25.07 -19.46 -37.34
C ASN A 435 -23.67 -19.44 -37.95
N LEU A 436 -22.84 -20.43 -37.59
CA LEU A 436 -21.46 -20.53 -38.07
C LEU A 436 -21.46 -20.80 -39.58
N LEU A 437 -20.87 -19.91 -40.36
CA LEU A 437 -20.57 -20.15 -41.77
C LEU A 437 -19.28 -20.98 -41.92
N GLY A 438 -18.31 -20.75 -41.04
CA GLY A 438 -17.04 -21.47 -41.01
C GLY A 438 -15.96 -20.71 -40.26
N ASN A 439 -14.73 -21.21 -40.34
CA ASN A 439 -13.55 -20.58 -39.77
C ASN A 439 -12.48 -20.38 -40.86
N TRP A 440 -11.87 -19.20 -40.90
CA TRP A 440 -10.86 -18.89 -41.90
C TRP A 440 -9.81 -17.94 -41.35
N SER A 441 -8.57 -18.08 -41.83
CA SER A 441 -7.54 -17.07 -41.64
C SER A 441 -7.88 -15.81 -42.43
N MET A 442 -7.95 -14.68 -41.74
CA MET A 442 -8.25 -13.37 -42.30
C MET A 442 -7.19 -12.36 -41.84
N SER A 443 -6.95 -11.35 -42.68
CA SER A 443 -5.98 -10.30 -42.42
C SER A 443 -6.60 -9.19 -41.57
N ALA A 444 -5.79 -8.45 -40.82
CA ALA A 444 -6.21 -7.18 -40.23
C ALA A 444 -6.72 -6.22 -41.33
N GLY A 445 -7.66 -5.34 -40.98
CA GLY A 445 -8.30 -4.41 -41.90
C GLY A 445 -9.61 -4.93 -42.50
N ASN A 446 -10.02 -4.38 -43.65
CA ASN A 446 -11.34 -4.61 -44.22
C ASN A 446 -11.46 -6.02 -44.83
N ASN A 447 -12.42 -6.81 -44.33
CA ASN A 447 -12.76 -8.14 -44.84
C ASN A 447 -14.26 -8.19 -45.18
N GLN A 448 -14.64 -9.03 -46.15
CA GLN A 448 -15.99 -9.04 -46.70
C GLN A 448 -16.71 -10.38 -46.59
N VAL A 449 -18.01 -10.31 -46.31
CA VAL A 449 -18.97 -11.38 -46.58
C VAL A 449 -20.04 -10.84 -47.52
N LYS A 450 -20.46 -11.63 -48.50
CA LYS A 450 -21.48 -11.23 -49.47
C LYS A 450 -22.61 -12.25 -49.51
N LEU A 451 -23.86 -11.80 -49.53
CA LEU A 451 -25.01 -12.66 -49.75
C LEU A 451 -25.53 -12.46 -51.17
N SER A 452 -25.56 -13.54 -51.95
CA SER A 452 -26.05 -13.55 -53.32
C SER A 452 -27.54 -13.79 -53.39
N CYS A 453 -28.23 -13.04 -54.26
CA CYS A 453 -29.60 -13.34 -54.66
C CYS A 453 -29.71 -14.32 -55.82
N TRP A 454 -28.57 -14.66 -56.45
CA TRP A 454 -28.49 -15.66 -57.51
C TRP A 454 -28.50 -17.06 -56.93
N THR A 455 -29.72 -17.56 -56.71
CA THR A 455 -30.02 -18.90 -56.21
C THR A 455 -31.38 -19.36 -56.77
N THR A 456 -31.89 -20.49 -56.30
CA THR A 456 -33.18 -21.08 -56.71
C THR A 456 -34.29 -20.03 -56.71
N THR A 457 -34.95 -19.84 -57.87
CA THR A 457 -36.02 -18.86 -58.05
C THR A 457 -37.28 -19.23 -57.27
N GLY A 458 -38.10 -18.24 -56.91
CA GLY A 458 -39.37 -18.44 -56.21
C GLY A 458 -39.31 -18.14 -54.70
N PHE A 459 -38.17 -17.66 -54.20
CA PHE A 459 -37.96 -17.33 -52.79
C PHE A 459 -37.43 -15.89 -52.63
N ILE A 460 -37.15 -15.50 -51.37
CA ILE A 460 -36.33 -14.33 -51.05
C ILE A 460 -35.06 -14.76 -50.29
N VAL A 461 -33.97 -14.02 -50.45
CA VAL A 461 -32.80 -14.06 -49.55
C VAL A 461 -32.84 -12.89 -48.60
N VAL A 462 -32.25 -13.05 -47.42
CA VAL A 462 -32.32 -12.07 -46.34
C VAL A 462 -30.94 -11.76 -45.80
N ALA A 463 -30.60 -10.48 -45.81
CA ALA A 463 -29.38 -9.91 -45.27
C ALA A 463 -29.70 -9.16 -43.98
N ASP A 464 -29.16 -9.65 -42.87
CA ASP A 464 -29.30 -9.07 -41.55
C ASP A 464 -27.91 -8.69 -41.01
N ALA A 465 -27.24 -9.56 -40.23
CA ALA A 465 -25.94 -9.26 -39.65
C ALA A 465 -24.87 -10.35 -39.88
N ILE A 466 -23.60 -9.92 -39.91
CA ILE A 466 -22.41 -10.78 -39.95
C ILE A 466 -21.54 -10.49 -38.73
N GLN A 467 -21.01 -11.55 -38.11
CA GLN A 467 -20.07 -11.47 -36.99
C GLN A 467 -18.76 -12.19 -37.33
N TRP A 468 -17.62 -11.54 -37.05
CA TRP A 468 -16.29 -12.14 -37.04
C TRP A 468 -15.80 -12.23 -35.59
N GLN A 469 -15.43 -13.43 -35.12
CA GLN A 469 -14.98 -13.68 -33.74
C GLN A 469 -13.62 -14.37 -33.67
#